data_AF-A0A519MD23-F1
#
_entry.id   AF-A0A519MD23-F1
#
_cell.length_a   1.000
_cell.length_b   1.000
_cell.length_c   1.000
_cell.angle_alpha   90.00
_cell.angle_beta   90.00
_cell.angle_gamma   90.00
#
_symmetry.space_group_name_H-M   'P 1'
#
loop_
_entity.id
_entity.type
_entity.pdbx_description
1 polymer ?
#
loop_
_entity_poly.entity_id
_entity_poly.type
_entity_poly.pdbx_seq_one_letter_code
_entity_poly.pdbx_strand_id
1 'polypeptide(L)'
;CLGQQAIAEAFGGSLLNPEKVHHGVATEIKITVSDENLYEGMGNEIEVGRYHSWCVDPATLPDVLEVTAVDKSGQIMSLRHRVFDVKGVQFHPESVLTPHGKLLLQNWLNY
;
A
#
# COMPACT_ATOMS: atom_id res chain seq x y z
N CYS A 1 -5.09 -2.63 3.75
CA CYS A 1 -5.57 -3.77 4.55
C CYS A 1 -6.29 -4.77 3.64
N LEU A 2 -7.38 -5.40 4.08
CA LEU A 2 -8.16 -6.38 3.29
C LEU A 2 -8.60 -5.84 1.92
N GLY A 3 -8.89 -4.54 1.79
CA GLY A 3 -9.26 -3.94 0.51
C GLY A 3 -8.19 -4.09 -0.57
N GLN A 4 -6.91 -3.83 -0.26
CA GLN A 4 -5.81 -4.06 -1.21
C GLN A 4 -5.67 -5.54 -1.56
N GLN A 5 -5.83 -6.42 -0.56
CA GLN A 5 -5.72 -7.86 -0.75
C GLN A 5 -6.80 -8.35 -1.73
N ALA A 6 -8.04 -7.92 -1.53
CA ALA A 6 -9.15 -8.21 -2.42
C ALA A 6 -8.93 -7.65 -3.84
N ILE A 7 -8.36 -6.44 -3.97
CA ILE A 7 -7.98 -5.89 -5.28
C ILE A 7 -6.96 -6.81 -5.97
N ALA A 8 -5.89 -7.21 -5.26
CA ALA A 8 -4.88 -8.08 -5.83
C ALA A 8 -5.47 -9.42 -6.28
N GLU A 9 -6.26 -10.08 -5.44
CA GLU A 9 -6.90 -11.36 -5.79
C GLU A 9 -7.89 -11.22 -6.95
N ALA A 10 -8.69 -10.15 -6.98
CA ALA A 10 -9.66 -9.90 -8.05
C ALA A 10 -9.00 -9.74 -9.43
N PHE A 11 -7.75 -9.26 -9.48
CA PHE A 11 -6.98 -9.13 -10.71
C PHE A 11 -6.01 -10.30 -10.98
N GLY A 12 -6.04 -11.35 -10.15
CA GLY A 12 -5.28 -12.59 -10.37
C GLY A 12 -3.97 -12.73 -9.57
N GLY A 13 -3.70 -11.83 -8.63
CA GLY A 13 -2.61 -11.96 -7.67
C GLY A 13 -2.94 -12.94 -6.53
N SER A 14 -1.93 -13.35 -5.77
CA SER A 14 -2.08 -14.19 -4.57
C SER A 14 -1.62 -13.47 -3.31
N LEU A 15 -1.99 -14.00 -2.15
CA LEU A 15 -1.56 -13.51 -0.85
C LEU A 15 -0.54 -14.46 -0.24
N LEU A 16 0.42 -13.91 0.50
CA LEU A 16 1.34 -14.68 1.33
C LEU A 16 1.24 -14.26 2.79
N ASN A 17 1.59 -15.20 3.67
CA ASN A 17 1.73 -14.95 5.09
C ASN A 17 3.23 -14.72 5.38
N PRO A 18 3.67 -13.47 5.62
CA PRO A 18 5.08 -13.20 5.83
C PRO A 18 5.55 -13.77 7.17
N GLU A 19 6.80 -14.22 7.22
CA GLU A 19 7.40 -14.81 8.43
C GLU A 19 7.38 -13.88 9.66
N LYS A 20 7.34 -12.56 9.43
CA LYS A 20 7.22 -11.54 10.48
C LYS A 20 5.86 -10.85 10.40
N VAL A 21 5.05 -11.05 11.44
CA VAL A 21 3.77 -10.36 11.61
C VAL A 21 4.00 -8.99 12.25
N HIS A 22 3.52 -7.94 11.61
CA HIS A 22 3.54 -6.57 12.11
C HIS A 22 2.13 -6.19 12.60
N HIS A 23 1.94 -6.08 13.92
CA HIS A 23 0.66 -5.68 14.51
C HIS A 23 0.85 -4.53 15.50
N GLY A 24 0.18 -3.39 15.24
CA GLY A 24 0.23 -2.23 16.11
C GLY A 24 1.56 -1.45 16.07
N VAL A 25 2.26 -1.51 14.94
CA VAL A 25 3.56 -0.85 14.76
C VAL A 25 3.52 0.15 13.61
N ALA A 26 4.23 1.26 13.81
CA ALA A 26 4.55 2.20 12.75
C ALA A 26 5.78 1.69 12.00
N THR A 27 5.73 1.73 10.66
CA THR A 27 6.85 1.32 9.81
C THR A 27 7.04 2.32 8.69
N GLU A 28 8.30 2.56 8.34
CA GLU A 28 8.67 3.34 7.17
C GLU A 28 8.45 2.54 5.89
N ILE A 29 7.78 3.16 4.92
CA ILE A 29 7.60 2.65 3.57
C ILE A 29 8.23 3.61 2.57
N LYS A 30 8.68 3.07 1.45
CA LYS A 30 9.26 3.81 0.34
C LYS A 30 8.30 3.80 -0.84
N ILE A 31 8.00 4.98 -1.35
CA ILE A 31 7.23 5.17 -2.58
C ILE A 31 8.13 4.84 -3.77
N THR A 32 7.64 4.00 -4.68
CA THR A 32 8.44 3.41 -5.78
C THR A 32 8.21 4.10 -7.12
N VAL A 33 7.21 4.95 -7.23
CA VAL A 33 6.84 5.68 -8.46
C VAL A 33 6.82 7.19 -8.20
N SER A 34 7.05 8.00 -9.23
CA SER A 34 7.07 9.47 -9.12
C SER A 34 5.73 10.13 -9.42
N ASP A 35 4.79 9.39 -10.01
CA ASP A 35 3.54 9.87 -10.58
C ASP A 35 2.31 9.32 -9.82
N GLU A 36 2.42 9.19 -8.49
CA GLU A 36 1.31 8.77 -7.64
C GLU A 36 0.80 9.92 -6.78
N ASN A 37 -0.29 10.55 -7.24
CA ASN A 37 -0.90 11.70 -6.59
C ASN A 37 -1.39 11.40 -5.16
N LEU A 38 -1.63 10.13 -4.82
CA LEU A 38 -1.97 9.74 -3.45
C LEU A 38 -0.92 10.24 -2.43
N TYR A 39 0.35 10.32 -2.84
CA TYR A 39 1.48 10.77 -2.02
C TYR A 39 1.90 12.22 -2.29
N GLU A 40 1.09 13.01 -2.98
CA GLU A 40 1.41 14.42 -3.25
C GLU A 40 1.64 15.20 -1.95
N GLY A 41 2.69 16.03 -1.94
CA GLY A 41 3.11 16.78 -0.75
C GLY A 41 3.78 15.93 0.33
N MET A 42 4.03 14.64 0.06
CA MET A 42 4.80 13.75 0.91
C MET A 42 6.20 13.53 0.32
N GLY A 43 7.18 13.21 1.17
CA GLY A 43 8.48 12.74 0.70
C GLY A 43 8.37 11.36 0.03
N ASN A 44 9.50 10.81 -0.39
CA ASN A 44 9.57 9.45 -0.95
C ASN A 44 9.55 8.34 0.11
N GLU A 45 9.65 8.70 1.39
CA GLU A 45 9.57 7.80 2.53
C GLU A 45 8.57 8.37 3.54
N ILE A 46 7.64 7.52 4.01
CA ILE A 46 6.61 7.91 4.98
C ILE A 46 6.42 6.82 6.03
N GLU A 47 6.04 7.24 7.24
CA GLU A 47 5.66 6.35 8.33
C GLU A 47 4.17 5.97 8.23
N VAL A 48 3.86 4.69 8.35
CA VAL A 48 2.48 4.16 8.26
C VAL A 48 2.18 3.12 9.33
N GLY A 49 0.93 3.09 9.80
CA GLY A 49 0.42 2.12 10.75
C GLY A 49 0.03 0.77 10.12
N ARG A 50 0.47 -0.34 10.73
CA ARG A 50 0.23 -1.71 10.25
C ARG A 50 -0.49 -2.58 11.29
N TYR A 51 -1.44 -3.39 10.83
CA TYR A 51 -2.23 -4.31 11.67
C TYR A 51 -2.49 -5.68 11.03
N HIS A 52 -1.80 -6.06 9.96
CA HIS A 52 -2.18 -7.18 9.09
C HIS A 52 -1.19 -8.36 9.12
N SER A 53 -1.73 -9.58 9.03
CA SER A 53 -0.98 -10.84 9.02
C SER A 53 -0.70 -11.41 7.62
N TRP A 54 -1.26 -10.81 6.57
CA TRP A 54 -1.07 -11.22 5.18
C TRP A 54 -0.71 -10.00 4.34
N CYS A 55 0.01 -10.21 3.25
CA CYS A 55 0.28 -9.21 2.23
C CYS A 55 0.20 -9.83 0.84
N VAL A 56 0.13 -8.98 -0.18
CA VAL A 56 0.16 -9.41 -1.58
C VAL A 56 1.52 -10.05 -1.87
N ASP A 57 1.50 -11.20 -2.54
CA ASP A 57 2.71 -11.90 -2.96
C ASP A 57 3.30 -11.25 -4.22
N PRO A 58 4.49 -10.63 -4.15
CA PRO A 58 5.12 -10.01 -5.31
C PRO A 58 5.39 -11.01 -6.46
N ALA A 59 5.60 -12.29 -6.15
CA ALA A 59 5.91 -13.31 -7.16
C ALA A 59 4.71 -13.65 -8.07
N THR A 60 3.49 -13.31 -7.63
CA THR A 60 2.26 -13.60 -8.37
C THR A 60 1.54 -12.32 -8.81
N LEU A 61 2.14 -11.14 -8.61
CA LEU A 61 1.49 -9.89 -8.94
C LEU A 61 1.29 -9.78 -10.46
N PRO A 62 0.04 -9.64 -10.94
CA PRO A 62 -0.24 -9.57 -12.37
C PRO A 62 0.20 -8.21 -12.95
N ASP A 63 0.63 -8.21 -14.21
CA ASP A 63 1.15 -7.00 -14.90
C ASP A 63 0.16 -5.83 -14.96
N VAL A 64 -1.14 -6.09 -14.80
CA VAL A 64 -2.19 -5.06 -14.75
C VAL A 64 -2.14 -4.20 -13.48
N LEU A 65 -1.43 -4.67 -12.45
CA LEU A 65 -1.17 -3.95 -11.21
C LEU A 65 0.28 -3.45 -11.17
N GLU A 66 0.46 -2.24 -10.64
CA GLU A 66 1.75 -1.61 -10.42
C GLU A 66 1.93 -1.33 -8.93
N VAL A 67 3.09 -1.72 -8.39
CA VAL A 67 3.47 -1.42 -7.00
C VAL A 67 3.85 0.04 -6.89
N THR A 68 3.23 0.76 -5.96
CA THR A 68 3.47 2.20 -5.74
C THR A 68 4.20 2.49 -4.43
N ALA A 69 4.24 1.56 -3.48
CA ALA A 69 5.12 1.62 -2.32
C ALA A 69 5.44 0.24 -1.73
N VAL A 70 6.62 0.14 -1.10
CA VAL A 70 7.10 -1.08 -0.42
C VAL A 70 7.69 -0.77 0.95
N ASP A 71 7.77 -1.77 1.83
CA ASP A 71 8.54 -1.66 3.08
C ASP A 71 10.03 -2.05 2.89
N LYS A 72 10.82 -1.97 3.97
CA LYS A 72 12.25 -2.31 3.97
C LYS A 72 12.57 -3.76 3.58
N SER A 73 11.59 -4.66 3.69
CA SER A 73 11.70 -6.07 3.29
C SER A 73 11.16 -6.34 1.89
N GLY A 74 10.70 -5.31 1.17
CA GLY A 74 10.11 -5.42 -0.16
C GLY A 74 8.66 -5.86 -0.16
N GLN A 75 7.97 -5.86 0.98
CA GLN A 75 6.54 -6.17 1.03
C GLN A 75 5.75 -5.05 0.36
N ILE A 76 4.74 -5.41 -0.43
CA ILE A 76 3.89 -4.46 -1.16
C ILE A 76 3.01 -3.72 -0.15
N MET A 77 3.22 -2.42 -0.03
CA MET A 77 2.50 -1.54 0.89
C MET A 77 1.44 -0.69 0.21
N SER A 78 1.54 -0.52 -1.11
CA SER A 78 0.48 0.01 -1.96
C SER A 78 0.65 -0.40 -3.42
N LEU A 79 -0.46 -0.38 -4.14
CA LEU A 79 -0.53 -0.69 -5.56
C LEU A 79 -1.62 0.12 -6.25
N ARG A 80 -1.54 0.22 -7.58
CA ARG A 80 -2.58 0.75 -8.44
C ARG A 80 -2.82 -0.14 -9.64
N HIS A 81 -4.01 -0.10 -10.21
CA HIS A 81 -4.25 -0.67 -11.52
C HIS A 81 -3.70 0.27 -12.60
N ARG A 82 -3.12 -0.29 -13.67
CA ARG A 82 -2.48 0.51 -14.75
C ARG A 82 -3.47 1.27 -15.64
N VAL A 83 -4.69 0.73 -15.77
CA VAL A 83 -5.76 1.28 -16.62
C VAL A 83 -6.92 1.90 -15.82
N PHE A 84 -7.53 1.14 -14.91
CA PHE A 84 -8.63 1.63 -14.07
C PHE A 84 -8.15 2.50 -12.92
N ASP A 85 -9.00 3.43 -12.49
CA ASP A 85 -8.79 4.21 -11.27
C ASP A 85 -9.10 3.37 -10.03
N VAL A 86 -8.18 2.45 -9.74
CA VAL A 86 -8.24 1.55 -8.59
C VAL A 86 -6.89 1.59 -7.90
N LYS A 87 -6.91 1.94 -6.62
CA LYS A 87 -5.73 2.03 -5.77
C LYS A 87 -5.97 1.24 -4.49
N GLY A 88 -4.93 0.57 -4.03
CA GLY A 88 -4.93 -0.18 -2.78
C GLY A 88 -3.78 0.26 -1.89
N VAL A 89 -4.04 0.42 -0.60
CA VAL A 89 -3.01 0.57 0.43
C VAL A 89 -3.13 -0.57 1.44
N GLN A 90 -2.01 -1.15 1.85
CA GLN A 90 -1.94 -2.28 2.76
C GLN A 90 -1.98 -1.81 4.21
N PHE A 91 -1.38 -0.66 4.48
CA PHE A 91 -1.41 0.05 5.75
C PHE A 91 -2.77 0.73 6.02
N HIS A 92 -2.86 1.40 7.17
CA HIS A 92 -4.07 2.01 7.70
C HIS A 92 -3.95 3.54 7.70
N PRO A 93 -4.37 4.25 6.63
CA PRO A 93 -4.34 5.72 6.59
C PRO A 93 -5.26 6.36 7.63
N GLU A 94 -6.23 5.63 8.17
CA GLU A 94 -7.12 6.09 9.23
C GLU A 94 -6.50 6.02 10.64
N SER A 95 -5.38 5.29 10.80
CA SER A 95 -4.73 5.12 12.09
C SER A 95 -3.95 6.35 12.52
N VAL A 96 -3.94 6.63 13.83
CA VAL A 96 -3.06 7.63 14.46
C VAL A 96 -1.57 7.33 14.27
N LEU A 97 -1.24 6.08 13.93
CA LEU A 97 0.13 5.63 13.60
C LEU A 97 0.54 6.00 12.17
N THR A 98 -0.32 6.66 11.39
CA THR A 98 -0.02 7.17 10.07
C THR A 98 -0.10 8.70 10.10
N PRO A 99 1.00 9.42 10.41
CA PRO A 99 0.97 10.87 10.59
C PRO A 99 0.39 11.64 9.40
N HIS A 100 0.64 11.15 8.18
CA HIS A 100 0.15 11.74 6.93
C HIS A 100 -1.22 11.19 6.47
N GLY A 101 -1.89 10.38 7.29
CA GLY A 101 -3.10 9.67 6.91
C GLY A 101 -4.23 10.56 6.40
N LYS A 102 -4.45 11.71 7.06
CA LYS A 102 -5.44 12.70 6.63
C LYS A 102 -5.10 13.32 5.27
N LEU A 103 -3.84 13.64 5.02
CA LEU A 103 -3.39 14.19 3.73
C LEU A 103 -3.53 13.14 2.62
N LEU A 104 -3.23 11.88 2.92
CA LEU A 104 -3.42 10.73 2.04
C LEU A 104 -4.88 10.61 1.57
N LEU A 105 -5.82 10.70 2.50
CA LEU A 105 -7.26 10.68 2.19
C LEU A 105 -7.72 11.94 1.44
N GLN A 106 -7.17 13.11 1.76
CA GLN A 106 -7.45 14.35 1.01
C GLN A 106 -6.99 14.26 -0.43
N ASN A 107 -5.76 13.78 -0.67
CA ASN A 107 -5.23 13.55 -2.00
C ASN A 107 -6.12 12.57 -2.77
N TRP A 108 -6.56 11.47 -2.15
CA TRP A 108 -7.46 10.52 -2.79
C TRP A 108 -8.82 11.13 -3.20
N LEU A 109 -9.38 12.07 -2.43
CA LEU A 109 -10.67 12.68 -2.74
C LEU A 109 -10.59 13.79 -3.80
N ASN A 110 -9.40 14.32 -4.07
CA ASN A 110 -9.19 15.45 -4.97
C ASN A 110 -8.77 15.03 -6.39
N TYR A 111 -8.57 13.73 -6.61
CA TYR A 111 -8.21 13.14 -7.91
C TYR A 111 -9.22 12.04 -8.26
#